data_AF-A0A4U9H983-F1
#
_entry.id   AF-A0A4U9H983-F1
#
_cell.length_a   1.000
_cell.length_b   1.000
_cell.length_c   1.000
_cell.angle_alpha   90.00
_cell.angle_beta   90.00
_cell.angle_gamma   90.00
#
_symmetry.space_group_name_H-M   'P 1'
#
loop_
_entity.id
_entity.type
_entity.pdbx_description
1 polymer ?
#
loop_
_entity_poly.entity_id
_entity_poly.type
_entity_poly.pdbx_seq_one_letter_code
_entity_poly.pdbx_strand_id
1 'polypeptide(L)'
;MIDNALRSAAARGVQVELMVADWNTKKPEIDYLKSLALLPNVQLKVVTIPVADGGFIPYARVIHSKIMTIDERLAWVGTSNWSGGYLDNSRNLELVLNNEALAARLDGCISNCGTARMRRRCALSRITRRRGRAAEALAGNQSRRVRPWLPGFRVTDLSSCRRL
;
A
#
# COMPACT_ATOMS: atom_id res chain seq x y z
N MET A 1 4.62 -4.78 15.29
CA MET A 1 4.32 -3.51 16.01
C MET A 1 3.46 -2.59 15.15
N ILE A 2 3.82 -2.43 13.87
CA ILE A 2 3.04 -1.65 12.90
C ILE A 2 1.74 -2.37 12.54
N ASP A 3 1.76 -3.70 12.37
CA ASP A 3 0.55 -4.50 12.14
C ASP A 3 -0.49 -4.24 13.24
N ASN A 4 -0.10 -4.42 14.50
CA ASN A 4 -0.95 -4.16 15.65
C ASN A 4 -1.52 -2.73 15.64
N ALA A 5 -0.71 -1.72 15.31
CA ALA A 5 -1.18 -0.33 15.25
C ALA A 5 -2.26 -0.13 14.15
N LEU A 6 -2.06 -0.72 12.97
CA LEU A 6 -3.05 -0.69 11.88
C LEU A 6 -4.35 -1.41 12.28
N ARG A 7 -4.24 -2.60 12.91
CA ARG A 7 -5.41 -3.34 13.40
C ARG A 7 -6.17 -2.57 14.46
N SER A 8 -5.46 -1.99 15.43
CA SER A 8 -6.08 -1.19 16.48
C SER A 8 -6.74 0.07 15.92
N ALA A 9 -6.16 0.72 14.91
CA ALA A 9 -6.79 1.85 14.24
C ALA A 9 -8.09 1.43 13.54
N ALA A 10 -8.06 0.36 12.75
CA ALA A 10 -9.23 -0.19 12.08
C ALA A 10 -10.34 -0.58 13.07
N ALA A 11 -9.98 -1.18 14.21
CA ALA A 11 -10.91 -1.54 15.28
C ALA A 11 -11.58 -0.32 15.95
N ARG A 12 -10.92 0.85 15.95
CA ARG A 12 -11.52 2.12 16.40
C ARG A 12 -12.40 2.78 15.34
N GLY A 13 -12.59 2.16 14.17
CA GLY A 13 -13.39 2.70 13.07
C GLY A 13 -12.63 3.58 12.08
N VAL A 14 -11.30 3.69 12.21
CA VAL A 14 -10.47 4.45 11.26
C VAL A 14 -10.46 3.71 9.91
N GLN A 15 -10.72 4.44 8.83
CA GLN A 15 -10.53 3.93 7.47
C GLN A 15 -9.04 3.91 7.15
N VAL A 16 -8.47 2.71 7.01
CA VAL A 16 -7.06 2.47 6.71
C VAL A 16 -6.92 2.05 5.25
N GLU A 17 -6.16 2.83 4.50
CA GLU A 17 -5.92 2.61 3.08
C GLU A 17 -4.44 2.34 2.86
N LEU A 18 -4.09 1.08 2.59
CA LEU A 18 -2.71 0.62 2.46
C LEU A 18 -2.39 0.29 1.00
N MET A 19 -1.31 0.86 0.49
CA MET A 19 -0.75 0.55 -0.82
C MET A 19 0.62 -0.09 -0.67
N VAL A 20 0.81 -1.27 -1.28
CA VAL A 20 2.04 -2.08 -1.20
C VAL A 20 2.56 -2.49 -2.57
N ALA A 21 3.88 -2.64 -2.71
CA ALA A 21 4.48 -3.13 -3.96
C ALA A 21 4.18 -4.62 -4.12
N ASP A 22 4.10 -5.07 -5.35
CA ASP A 22 4.01 -6.50 -5.70
C ASP A 22 5.20 -7.31 -5.16
N TRP A 23 6.33 -6.68 -4.86
CA TRP A 23 7.46 -7.33 -4.18
C TRP A 23 7.11 -7.89 -2.79
N ASN A 24 6.06 -7.36 -2.14
CA ASN A 24 5.57 -7.84 -0.85
C ASN A 24 4.60 -9.02 -0.97
N THR A 25 4.42 -9.58 -2.17
CA THR A 25 3.50 -10.72 -2.40
C THR A 25 4.15 -12.09 -2.23
N LYS A 26 5.43 -12.12 -1.82
CA LYS A 26 6.14 -13.36 -1.45
C LYS A 26 5.83 -13.74 0.00
N LYS A 27 6.13 -14.99 0.35
CA LYS A 27 6.04 -15.47 1.73
C LYS A 27 7.26 -14.99 2.53
N PRO A 28 7.09 -14.66 3.82
CA PRO A 28 5.84 -14.74 4.61
C PRO A 28 4.92 -13.50 4.50
N GLU A 29 5.34 -12.42 3.85
CA GLU A 29 4.70 -11.11 3.88
C GLU A 29 3.24 -11.11 3.37
N ILE A 30 2.98 -11.91 2.32
CA ILE A 30 1.64 -12.03 1.73
C ILE A 30 0.58 -12.55 2.71
N ASP A 31 0.96 -13.37 3.69
CA ASP A 31 0.02 -13.94 4.65
C ASP A 31 -0.44 -12.86 5.66
N TYR A 32 0.46 -11.97 6.07
CA TYR A 32 0.13 -10.78 6.86
C TYR A 32 -0.79 -9.84 6.10
N LEU A 33 -0.45 -9.53 4.84
CA LEU A 33 -1.28 -8.66 4.00
C LEU A 33 -2.69 -9.21 3.79
N LYS A 34 -2.83 -10.53 3.55
CA LYS A 34 -4.13 -11.20 3.48
C LYS A 34 -4.90 -11.06 4.80
N SER A 35 -4.23 -11.27 5.93
CA SER A 35 -4.87 -11.18 7.24
C SER A 35 -5.33 -9.75 7.60
N LEU A 36 -4.63 -8.71 7.11
CA LEU A 36 -5.05 -7.31 7.27
C LEU A 36 -6.22 -6.98 6.35
N ALA A 37 -6.22 -7.49 5.11
CA ALA A 37 -7.28 -7.27 4.14
C ALA A 37 -8.64 -7.88 4.55
N LEU A 38 -8.66 -8.77 5.54
CA LEU A 38 -9.89 -9.33 6.11
C LEU A 38 -10.56 -8.40 7.14
N LEU A 39 -9.86 -7.37 7.62
CA LEU A 39 -10.40 -6.48 8.65
C LEU A 39 -11.41 -5.49 8.07
N PRO A 40 -12.50 -5.19 8.79
CA PRO A 40 -13.36 -4.08 8.44
C PRO A 40 -12.56 -2.77 8.48
N ASN A 41 -12.92 -1.83 7.61
CA ASN A 41 -12.25 -0.53 7.47
C ASN A 41 -10.80 -0.57 6.97
N VAL A 42 -10.30 -1.72 6.50
CA VAL A 42 -8.99 -1.81 5.83
C VAL A 42 -9.17 -2.04 4.33
N GLN A 43 -8.54 -1.20 3.52
CA GLN A 43 -8.46 -1.36 2.07
C GLN A 43 -7.00 -1.54 1.65
N LEU A 44 -6.69 -2.70 1.08
CA LEU A 44 -5.35 -3.01 0.58
C LEU A 44 -5.31 -2.92 -0.95
N LYS A 45 -4.30 -2.23 -1.50
CA LYS A 45 -3.99 -2.21 -2.93
C LYS A 45 -2.55 -2.65 -3.18
N VAL A 46 -2.39 -3.70 -3.97
CA VAL A 46 -1.07 -4.11 -4.48
C VAL A 46 -0.83 -3.39 -5.81
N VAL A 47 0.33 -2.76 -5.95
CA VAL A 47 0.73 -2.07 -7.18
C VAL A 47 1.87 -2.80 -7.85
N THR A 48 1.65 -3.10 -9.13
CA THR A 48 2.64 -3.66 -10.05
C THR A 48 2.99 -2.60 -11.08
N ILE A 49 4.28 -2.40 -11.30
CA ILE A 49 4.80 -1.61 -12.39
C ILE A 49 5.31 -2.61 -13.46
N PRO A 50 4.88 -2.51 -14.72
CA PRO A 50 5.20 -3.42 -15.79
C PRO A 50 6.65 -3.23 -16.18
N VAL A 51 7.15 -4.31 -16.76
CA VAL A 51 8.46 -4.36 -17.41
C VAL A 51 8.55 -3.24 -18.45
N ALA A 52 9.72 -2.63 -18.56
CA ALA A 52 9.99 -1.65 -19.60
C ALA A 52 10.14 -2.35 -20.96
N ASP A 53 9.92 -1.60 -22.05
CA ASP A 53 10.05 -2.15 -23.41
C ASP A 53 11.47 -2.69 -23.68
N GLY A 54 12.48 -2.09 -23.04
CA GLY A 54 13.89 -2.53 -23.11
C GLY A 54 14.23 -3.77 -22.27
N GLY A 55 13.23 -4.41 -21.64
CA GLY A 55 13.40 -5.64 -20.87
C GLY A 55 13.42 -5.43 -19.35
N PHE A 56 13.73 -6.51 -18.64
CA PHE A 56 13.73 -6.56 -17.19
C PHE A 56 15.04 -6.01 -16.61
N ILE A 57 14.92 -5.01 -15.74
CA ILE A 57 16.02 -4.50 -14.93
C ILE A 57 15.80 -4.95 -13.49
N PRO A 58 16.71 -5.75 -12.90
CA PRO A 58 16.60 -6.16 -11.51
C PRO A 58 16.46 -4.97 -10.58
N TYR A 59 15.57 -5.11 -9.59
CA TYR A 59 15.29 -4.11 -8.56
C TYR A 59 14.77 -2.74 -9.03
N ALA A 60 14.53 -2.57 -10.33
CA ALA A 60 13.91 -1.37 -10.86
C ALA A 60 12.38 -1.50 -10.86
N ARG A 61 11.70 -0.41 -11.23
CA ARG A 61 10.25 -0.43 -11.49
C ARG A 61 9.46 -0.93 -10.28
N VAL A 62 9.71 -0.31 -9.13
CA VAL A 62 8.94 -0.49 -7.90
C VAL A 62 8.55 0.88 -7.38
N ILE A 63 7.40 1.00 -6.73
CA ILE A 63 7.13 2.21 -5.97
C ILE A 63 8.04 2.14 -4.73
N HIS A 64 8.79 3.20 -4.45
CA HIS A 64 9.71 3.22 -3.32
C HIS A 64 9.45 4.39 -2.36
N SER A 65 8.24 4.94 -2.41
CA SER A 65 7.78 5.96 -1.47
C SER A 65 7.42 5.32 -0.13
N LYS A 66 7.79 5.97 0.97
CA LYS A 66 7.28 5.67 2.31
C LYS A 66 6.63 6.93 2.85
N ILE A 67 5.34 7.01 2.65
CA ILE A 67 4.53 8.19 2.93
C ILE A 67 3.25 7.73 3.61
N MET A 68 2.87 8.41 4.67
CA MET A 68 1.57 8.30 5.31
C MET A 68 0.91 9.68 5.32
N THR A 69 -0.39 9.72 5.10
CA THR A 69 -1.24 10.90 5.32
C THR A 69 -2.39 10.54 6.25
N ILE A 70 -2.77 11.47 7.12
CA ILE A 70 -3.89 11.30 8.04
C ILE A 70 -4.80 12.52 7.90
N ASP A 71 -6.03 12.26 7.44
CA ASP A 71 -7.10 13.24 7.30
C ASP A 71 -6.71 14.51 6.51
N GLU A 72 -5.70 14.41 5.65
CA GLU A 72 -5.10 15.53 4.91
C GLU A 72 -4.51 16.65 5.81
N ARG A 73 -4.25 16.37 7.10
CA ARG A 73 -3.70 17.34 8.07
C ARG A 73 -2.29 16.98 8.53
N LEU A 74 -2.09 15.70 8.81
CA LEU A 74 -0.79 15.16 9.19
C LEU A 74 -0.22 14.35 8.04
N ALA A 75 1.09 14.45 7.85
CA ALA A 75 1.81 13.54 6.97
C ALA A 75 3.11 13.07 7.61
N TRP A 76 3.51 11.86 7.24
CA TRP A 76 4.81 11.32 7.55
C TRP A 76 5.51 10.96 6.24
N VAL A 77 6.77 11.36 6.11
CA VAL A 77 7.65 11.00 4.99
C VAL A 77 8.94 10.48 5.57
N GLY A 78 9.34 9.30 5.11
CA GLY A 78 10.41 8.55 5.73
C GLY A 78 11.37 7.88 4.76
N THR A 79 12.54 7.54 5.29
CA THR A 79 13.47 6.61 4.61
C THR A 79 13.25 5.16 5.04
N SER A 80 12.62 4.93 6.20
CA SER A 80 12.33 3.58 6.70
C SER A 80 11.27 2.86 5.90
N ASN A 81 11.51 1.57 5.63
CA ASN A 81 10.45 0.63 5.30
C ASN A 81 9.59 0.33 6.52
N TRP A 82 8.35 -0.09 6.31
CA TRP A 82 7.47 -0.54 7.39
C TRP A 82 7.69 -2.01 7.71
N SER A 83 8.89 -2.28 8.21
CA SER A 83 9.36 -3.58 8.62
C SER A 83 10.15 -3.45 9.90
N GLY A 84 10.01 -4.43 10.80
CA GLY A 84 10.88 -4.52 11.97
C GLY A 84 12.35 -4.50 11.57
N GLY A 85 13.18 -3.75 12.28
CA GLY A 85 14.58 -3.48 11.94
C GLY A 85 14.80 -2.07 11.35
N TYR A 86 13.86 -1.54 10.57
CA TYR A 86 14.01 -0.22 9.95
C TYR A 86 13.71 0.93 10.91
N LEU A 87 12.77 0.75 11.83
CA LEU A 87 12.39 1.79 12.79
C LEU A 87 13.17 1.75 14.11
N ASP A 88 13.86 0.64 14.40
CA ASP A 88 14.49 0.37 15.70
C ASP A 88 15.99 0.06 15.60
N ASN A 89 16.45 -0.56 14.50
CA ASN A 89 17.84 -1.03 14.37
C ASN A 89 18.59 -0.40 13.18
N SER A 90 17.98 0.55 12.47
CA SER A 90 18.56 1.19 11.29
C SER A 90 18.70 2.70 11.50
N ARG A 91 19.65 3.30 10.77
CA ARG A 91 19.78 4.76 10.72
C ARG A 91 18.88 5.29 9.62
N ASN A 92 17.69 5.72 10.00
CA ASN A 92 16.72 6.33 9.10
C ASN A 92 16.32 7.73 9.59
N LEU A 93 15.76 8.52 8.68
CA LEU A 93 15.21 9.83 8.98
C LEU A 93 13.73 9.84 8.69
N GLU A 94 12.97 10.37 9.64
CA GLU A 94 11.52 10.42 9.62
C GLU A 94 11.06 11.85 9.83
N LEU A 95 10.25 12.37 8.91
CA LEU A 95 9.67 13.70 9.00
C LEU A 95 8.18 13.59 9.25
N VAL A 96 7.73 14.13 10.38
CA VAL A 96 6.31 14.31 10.69
C VAL A 96 5.94 15.77 10.42
N LEU A 97 4.98 15.96 9.53
CA LEU A 97 4.51 17.26 9.06
C LEU A 97 3.11 17.50 9.60
N ASN A 98 2.96 18.52 10.44
CA ASN A 98 1.66 19.05 10.84
C ASN A 98 1.35 20.30 10.00
N ASN A 99 0.99 20.06 8.75
CA ASN A 99 0.74 21.11 7.77
C ASN A 99 -0.25 20.60 6.71
N GLU A 100 -1.46 21.15 6.72
CA GLU A 100 -2.56 20.71 5.86
C GLU A 100 -2.22 20.84 4.37
N ALA A 101 -1.56 21.93 3.97
CA ALA A 101 -1.19 22.14 2.56
C ALA A 101 -0.18 21.11 2.05
N LEU A 102 0.81 20.72 2.88
CA LEU A 102 1.77 19.67 2.52
C LEU A 102 1.14 18.29 2.60
N ALA A 103 0.33 18.01 3.61
CA ALA A 103 -0.36 16.75 3.77
C ALA A 103 -1.32 16.47 2.59
N ALA A 104 -2.11 17.47 2.16
CA ALA A 104 -2.97 17.36 0.99
C ALA A 104 -2.17 17.13 -0.31
N ARG A 105 -1.00 17.78 -0.47
CA ARG A 105 -0.11 17.53 -1.62
C ARG A 105 0.40 16.10 -1.66
N LEU A 106 0.85 15.58 -0.52
CA LEU A 106 1.32 14.20 -0.39
C LEU A 106 0.19 13.19 -0.61
N ASP A 107 -1.01 13.49 -0.12
CA ASP A 107 -2.19 12.67 -0.37
C ASP A 107 -2.55 12.61 -1.85
N GLY A 108 -2.43 13.74 -2.56
CA GLY A 108 -2.53 13.81 -4.01
C GLY A 108 -1.50 12.94 -4.73
N CYS A 109 -0.24 12.89 -4.24
CA CYS A 109 0.78 11.99 -4.77
C CYS A 109 0.39 10.51 -4.59
N ILE A 110 -0.03 10.11 -3.39
CA ILE A 110 -0.49 8.74 -3.08
C ILE A 110 -1.66 8.35 -3.98
N SER A 111 -2.65 9.25 -4.10
CA SER A 111 -3.82 9.06 -4.94
C SER A 111 -3.42 8.83 -6.40
N ASN A 112 -2.53 9.67 -6.93
CA ASN A 112 -2.08 9.61 -8.31
C ASN A 112 -1.34 8.31 -8.65
N CYS A 113 -0.58 7.73 -7.71
CA CYS A 113 0.11 6.44 -7.90
C CYS A 113 -0.86 5.30 -8.28
N GLY A 114 -2.10 5.33 -7.81
CA GLY A 114 -3.14 4.32 -8.10
C GLY A 114 -4.03 4.61 -9.32
N THR A 115 -3.91 5.79 -9.94
CA THR A 115 -4.85 6.24 -10.99
C THR A 115 -4.60 5.64 -12.37
N ALA A 116 -5.63 5.69 -13.22
CA ALA A 116 -5.58 5.27 -14.63
C ALA A 116 -4.49 5.95 -15.47
N ARG A 117 -4.03 7.15 -15.06
CA ARG A 117 -2.92 7.87 -15.74
C ARG A 117 -1.59 7.16 -15.53
N MET A 118 -1.35 6.61 -14.35
CA MET A 118 -0.22 5.71 -14.10
C MET A 118 -0.49 4.33 -14.72
N ARG A 119 -1.75 3.85 -14.79
CA ARG A 119 -2.10 2.56 -15.42
C ARG A 119 -1.75 2.42 -16.90
N ARG A 120 -1.75 3.52 -17.67
CA ARG A 120 -1.33 3.47 -19.09
C ARG A 120 0.19 3.29 -19.25
N ARG A 121 0.97 3.58 -18.21
CA ARG A 121 2.42 3.29 -18.12
C ARG A 121 2.71 2.10 -17.19
N CYS A 122 1.69 1.65 -16.44
CA CYS A 122 1.80 0.60 -15.45
C CYS A 122 0.69 -0.49 -15.49
N ALA A 123 0.97 -1.70 -16.00
CA ALA A 123 0.03 -2.81 -16.01
C ALA A 123 -0.24 -3.32 -14.58
N LEU A 124 -1.46 -3.09 -14.08
CA LEU A 124 -1.96 -3.76 -12.87
C LEU A 124 -2.37 -5.20 -13.23
N SER A 125 -1.74 -6.20 -12.61
CA SER A 125 -2.31 -7.54 -12.57
C SER A 125 -3.49 -7.55 -11.59
N ARG A 126 -4.71 -7.81 -12.08
CA ARG A 126 -5.77 -8.34 -11.21
C ARG A 126 -5.26 -9.67 -10.66
N ILE A 127 -5.28 -9.86 -9.35
CA ILE A 127 -5.26 -11.20 -8.75
C ILE A 127 -6.60 -11.83 -9.12
N THR A 128 -6.71 -12.38 -10.34
CA THR A 128 -7.76 -13.28 -10.82
C THR A 128 -7.43 -13.71 -12.26
N ARG A 129 -6.71 -14.84 -12.41
CA ARG A 129 -7.10 -15.99 -13.26
C ARG A 129 -5.91 -16.94 -13.51
N ARG A 130 -6.20 -18.23 -13.28
CA ARG A 130 -5.52 -19.48 -13.73
C ARG A 130 -4.27 -19.88 -12.93
N ARG A 131 -4.17 -21.06 -12.29
CA ARG A 131 -4.97 -22.30 -12.24
C ARG A 131 -4.82 -22.92 -10.83
N GLY A 132 -5.93 -23.33 -10.23
CA GLY A 132 -5.98 -24.06 -8.96
C GLY A 132 -7.41 -24.07 -8.46
N ARG A 133 -8.12 -25.19 -8.68
CA ARG A 133 -9.49 -25.41 -8.23
C ARG A 133 -9.51 -25.44 -6.70
N ALA A 134 -9.79 -24.31 -6.02
CA ALA A 134 -10.26 -24.23 -4.62
C ALA A 134 -10.35 -22.77 -4.11
N ALA A 135 -11.02 -21.84 -4.80
CA ALA A 135 -11.25 -20.49 -4.25
C ALA A 135 -12.44 -19.77 -4.91
N GLU A 136 -13.59 -20.44 -5.01
CA GLU A 136 -14.76 -19.94 -5.74
C GLU A 136 -15.82 -19.24 -4.84
N ALA A 137 -15.44 -18.77 -3.65
CA ALA A 137 -16.41 -18.23 -2.68
C ALA A 137 -16.30 -16.73 -2.32
N LEU A 138 -15.50 -15.92 -3.04
CA LEU A 138 -15.40 -14.47 -2.75
C LEU A 138 -15.49 -13.56 -3.99
N ALA A 139 -15.92 -14.11 -5.14
CA ALA A 139 -16.00 -13.38 -6.41
C ALA A 139 -17.40 -12.82 -6.73
N GLY A 140 -18.28 -12.71 -5.74
CA GLY A 140 -19.55 -12.01 -5.89
C GLY A 140 -19.39 -10.55 -5.48
N ASN A 141 -19.48 -9.62 -6.43
CA ASN A 141 -19.81 -8.19 -6.22
C ASN A 141 -18.71 -7.11 -6.27
N GLN A 142 -17.56 -7.32 -6.94
CA GLN A 142 -16.57 -6.23 -7.17
C GLN A 142 -16.39 -5.83 -8.66
N SER A 143 -17.43 -5.93 -9.47
CA SER A 143 -17.44 -5.51 -10.88
C SER A 143 -18.05 -4.11 -11.08
N ARG A 144 -17.53 -3.07 -10.43
CA ARG A 144 -17.83 -1.66 -10.77
C ARG A 144 -16.65 -0.78 -10.33
N ARG A 145 -16.28 0.21 -11.17
CA ARG A 145 -15.22 1.23 -11.02
C ARG A 145 -14.51 1.24 -9.65
N VAL A 146 -13.18 1.08 -9.63
CA VAL A 146 -12.37 1.31 -8.43
C VAL A 146 -12.70 2.70 -7.90
N ARG A 147 -13.36 2.75 -6.73
CA ARG A 147 -13.76 4.01 -6.12
C ARG A 147 -12.51 4.84 -5.81
N PRO A 148 -12.57 6.18 -5.96
CA PRO A 148 -11.59 7.06 -5.36
C PRO A 148 -11.44 6.70 -3.88
N TRP A 149 -10.21 6.83 -3.37
CA TRP A 149 -9.97 6.73 -1.95
C TRP A 149 -10.85 7.75 -1.20
N LEU A 150 -11.40 7.37 -0.04
CA LEU A 150 -12.16 8.29 0.81
C LEU A 150 -11.17 9.09 1.67
N PRO A 151 -11.49 10.32 2.13
CA PRO A 151 -10.65 11.03 3.10
C PRO A 151 -10.40 10.14 4.32
N GLY A 152 -9.16 10.06 4.81
CA GLY A 152 -8.82 9.19 5.94
C GLY A 152 -7.33 8.91 6.11
N PHE A 153 -7.03 7.84 6.84
CA PHE A 153 -5.68 7.37 7.11
C PHE A 153 -5.15 6.57 5.92
N ARG A 154 -4.17 7.13 5.20
CA ARG A 154 -3.57 6.48 4.02
C ARG A 154 -2.09 6.26 4.20
N VAL A 155 -1.64 5.12 3.68
CA VAL A 155 -0.25 4.68 3.78
C VAL A 155 0.21 4.11 2.46
N THR A 156 1.41 4.52 2.08
CA THR A 156 2.25 3.84 1.10
C THR A 156 3.50 3.31 1.82
N ASP A 157 3.69 1.99 1.80
CA ASP A 157 4.95 1.33 2.18
C ASP A 157 5.29 0.23 1.19
N LEU A 158 6.44 0.32 0.51
CA LEU A 158 6.63 -0.44 -0.74
C LEU A 158 8.01 -1.09 -0.98
N SER A 159 8.90 -1.24 0.01
CA SER A 159 10.13 -2.06 -0.22
C SER A 159 10.31 -3.26 0.68
N SER A 160 9.68 -3.31 1.85
CA SER A 160 9.69 -4.53 2.66
C SER A 160 8.66 -4.46 3.79
N CYS A 161 7.62 -5.29 3.72
CA CYS A 161 6.77 -5.65 4.86
C CYS A 161 7.35 -6.87 5.60
N ARG A 162 8.67 -6.92 5.84
CA ARG A 162 9.26 -8.02 6.64
C ARG A 162 8.95 -7.80 8.11
N ARG A 163 8.01 -8.59 8.66
CA ARG A 163 7.49 -8.45 10.04
C ARG A 163 6.82 -7.09 10.28
N LEU A 164 5.57 -6.93 9.82
CA LEU A 164 4.67 -5.91 10.39
C LEU A 164 4.29 -6.27 11.83
#